data_AF-A0A420WXS3-F1
#
_entry.id   AF-A0A420WXS3-F1
#
_cell.length_a   1.000
_cell.length_b   1.000
_cell.length_c   1.000
_cell.angle_alpha   90.00
_cell.angle_beta   90.00
_cell.angle_gamma   90.00
#
_symmetry.space_group_name_H-M   'P 1'
#
loop_
_entity.id
_entity.type
_entity.pdbx_description
1 polymer ?
#
loop_
_entity_poly.entity_id
_entity_poly.type
_entity_poly.pdbx_seq_one_letter_code
_entity_poly.pdbx_strand_id
1 'polypeptide(L)'
;MLRTASMLTRFEYRLAERLLEAPWFVRSPRKQRLTMHLFRRCARAGHVDALSRYGIMLFHSGASPQDKAAGARFVIRAAEAGDPHAQFQAGCIYERGCAQFVRREDRAVTWYARAAEAGHEEAVRRLARAYRHGELGLPTNIERAGDWEQRIDSHAFQLDGMVAMTH
;
A
#
# COMPACT_ATOMS: atom_id res chain seq x y z
N MET A 1 -2.15 -24.05 5.85
CA MET A 1 -3.14 -24.37 4.80
C MET A 1 -3.74 -23.07 4.28
N LEU A 2 -3.34 -22.63 3.08
CA LEU A 2 -3.96 -21.47 2.42
C LEU A 2 -5.36 -21.88 1.97
N ARG A 3 -6.41 -21.32 2.59
CA ARG A 3 -7.78 -21.47 2.09
C ARG A 3 -7.83 -20.75 0.73
N THR A 4 -8.03 -21.51 -0.34
CA THR A 4 -8.34 -20.94 -1.64
C THR A 4 -9.64 -20.13 -1.52
N ALA A 5 -9.57 -18.83 -1.81
CA ALA A 5 -10.74 -17.97 -1.78
C ALA A 5 -11.81 -18.53 -2.72
N SER A 6 -13.06 -18.59 -2.25
CA SER A 6 -14.17 -19.13 -3.04
C SER A 6 -14.37 -18.33 -4.34
N MET A 7 -14.97 -18.95 -5.37
CA MET A 7 -15.28 -18.25 -6.63
C MET A 7 -16.10 -16.96 -6.38
N LEU A 8 -17.00 -17.02 -5.41
CA LEU A 8 -17.77 -15.86 -4.95
C LEU A 8 -16.86 -14.77 -4.38
N THR A 9 -15.92 -15.11 -3.49
CA THR A 9 -14.96 -14.15 -2.93
C THR A 9 -14.11 -13.46 -3.99
N ARG A 10 -13.66 -14.20 -5.02
CA ARG A 10 -12.91 -13.62 -6.15
C ARG A 10 -13.77 -12.70 -7.01
N PHE A 11 -15.04 -13.05 -7.23
CA PHE A 11 -15.99 -12.19 -7.94
C PHE A 11 -16.24 -10.88 -7.17
N GLU A 12 -16.49 -10.97 -5.86
CA GLU A 12 -16.73 -9.81 -5.00
C GLU A 12 -15.53 -8.87 -4.92
N TYR A 13 -14.32 -9.44 -4.84
CA TYR A 13 -13.10 -8.67 -4.86
C TYR A 13 -12.94 -7.89 -6.18
N ARG A 14 -13.11 -8.55 -7.33
CA ARG A 14 -13.04 -7.89 -8.65
C ARG A 14 -14.13 -6.83 -8.83
N LEU A 15 -15.33 -7.07 -8.30
CA LEU A 15 -16.38 -6.06 -8.28
C LEU A 15 -15.96 -4.84 -7.44
N ALA A 16 -15.40 -5.07 -6.25
CA ALA A 16 -14.92 -4.01 -5.37
C ALA A 16 -13.79 -3.19 -6.02
N GLU A 17 -12.87 -3.84 -6.73
CA GLU A 17 -11.82 -3.20 -7.54
C GLU A 17 -12.38 -2.27 -8.60
N ARG A 18 -13.28 -2.78 -9.46
CA ARG A 18 -13.89 -1.97 -10.51
C ARG A 18 -14.68 -0.79 -9.94
N LEU A 19 -15.30 -0.98 -8.78
CA LEU A 19 -15.93 0.13 -8.08
C LEU A 19 -14.87 1.15 -7.61
N LEU A 20 -13.70 0.75 -7.14
CA LEU A 20 -12.66 1.68 -6.73
C LEU A 20 -12.09 2.50 -7.91
N GLU A 21 -11.86 1.85 -9.05
CA GLU A 21 -11.19 2.46 -10.22
C GLU A 21 -12.09 3.40 -11.05
N ALA A 22 -13.42 3.22 -11.02
CA ALA A 22 -14.33 3.98 -11.89
C ALA A 22 -14.32 5.51 -11.57
N PRO A 23 -13.77 6.38 -12.45
CA PRO A 23 -13.47 7.79 -12.17
C PRO A 23 -14.68 8.69 -11.93
N TRP A 24 -15.79 8.43 -12.64
CA TRP A 24 -17.02 9.25 -12.61
C TRP A 24 -17.86 9.12 -11.33
N PHE A 25 -17.42 8.33 -10.34
CA PHE A 25 -18.22 8.00 -9.16
C PHE A 25 -17.43 7.93 -7.83
N VAL A 26 -16.17 8.40 -7.82
CA VAL A 26 -15.22 8.27 -6.69
C VAL A 26 -15.71 8.95 -5.40
N ARG A 27 -16.63 9.93 -5.49
CA ARG A 27 -17.14 10.71 -4.34
C ARG A 27 -18.48 10.23 -3.77
N SER A 28 -19.07 9.13 -4.26
CA SER A 28 -20.38 8.66 -3.77
C SER A 28 -20.25 7.91 -2.42
N PRO A 29 -20.84 8.42 -1.32
CA PRO A 29 -20.75 7.77 0.00
C PRO A 29 -21.42 6.39 0.04
N ARG A 30 -22.41 6.14 -0.83
CA ARG A 30 -23.06 4.83 -0.96
C ARG A 30 -22.10 3.81 -1.59
N LYS A 31 -21.40 4.22 -2.64
CA LYS A 31 -20.42 3.37 -3.33
C LYS A 31 -19.23 3.06 -2.42
N GLN A 32 -18.69 4.06 -1.75
CA GLN A 32 -17.59 3.86 -0.80
C GLN A 32 -17.97 2.89 0.32
N ARG A 33 -19.20 2.99 0.87
CA ARG A 33 -19.71 2.03 1.85
C ARG A 33 -19.85 0.61 1.27
N LEU A 34 -20.34 0.48 0.04
CA LEU A 34 -20.44 -0.82 -0.63
C LEU A 34 -19.07 -1.44 -0.90
N THR A 35 -18.13 -0.67 -1.47
CA THR A 35 -16.75 -1.10 -1.73
C THR A 35 -16.07 -1.53 -0.43
N MET A 36 -16.19 -0.73 0.63
CA MET A 36 -15.69 -1.08 1.97
C MET A 36 -16.32 -2.37 2.50
N HIS A 37 -17.63 -2.55 2.33
CA HIS A 37 -18.33 -3.75 2.75
C HIS A 37 -17.82 -5.01 2.02
N LEU A 38 -17.65 -4.93 0.70
CA LEU A 38 -17.15 -6.04 -0.12
C LEU A 38 -15.71 -6.39 0.26
N PHE A 39 -14.81 -5.41 0.39
CA PHE A 39 -13.44 -5.67 0.83
C PHE A 39 -13.39 -6.27 2.24
N ARG A 40 -14.20 -5.78 3.18
CA ARG A 40 -14.30 -6.37 4.53
C ARG A 40 -14.70 -7.84 4.48
N ARG A 41 -15.64 -8.19 3.60
CA ARG A 41 -16.12 -9.57 3.45
C ARG A 41 -15.04 -10.48 2.85
N CYS A 42 -14.34 -9.99 1.82
CA CYS A 42 -13.22 -10.71 1.20
C CYS A 42 -12.04 -10.88 2.17
N ALA A 43 -11.72 -9.84 2.95
CA ALA A 43 -10.70 -9.86 4.00
C ALA A 43 -11.02 -10.92 5.07
N ARG A 44 -12.27 -11.00 5.55
CA ARG A 44 -12.72 -12.04 6.49
C ARG A 44 -12.67 -13.45 5.90
N ALA A 45 -12.85 -13.58 4.59
CA ALA A 45 -12.70 -14.85 3.88
C ALA A 45 -11.23 -15.25 3.65
N GLY A 46 -10.26 -14.42 4.06
CA GLY A 46 -8.83 -14.69 3.95
C GLY A 46 -8.18 -14.22 2.65
N HIS A 47 -8.85 -13.37 1.86
CA HIS A 47 -8.24 -12.77 0.67
C HIS A 47 -7.22 -11.71 1.08
N VAL A 48 -5.94 -11.94 0.76
CA VAL A 48 -4.81 -11.10 1.22
C VAL A 48 -4.91 -9.69 0.66
N ASP A 49 -5.08 -9.53 -0.64
CA ASP A 49 -5.15 -8.19 -1.26
C ASP A 49 -6.37 -7.38 -0.76
N ALA A 50 -7.45 -8.06 -0.38
CA ALA A 50 -8.61 -7.41 0.20
C ALA A 50 -8.33 -6.89 1.62
N LEU A 51 -7.45 -7.55 2.39
CA LEU A 51 -7.00 -7.04 3.70
C LEU A 51 -6.26 -5.72 3.52
N SER A 52 -5.35 -5.63 2.54
CA SER A 52 -4.63 -4.40 2.20
C SER A 52 -5.60 -3.29 1.82
N ARG A 53 -6.49 -3.54 0.85
CA ARG A 53 -7.44 -2.52 0.38
C ARG A 53 -8.43 -2.10 1.45
N TYR A 54 -8.96 -3.04 2.22
CA TYR A 54 -9.85 -2.74 3.35
C TYR A 54 -9.15 -1.90 4.41
N GLY A 55 -7.92 -2.28 4.80
CA GLY A 55 -7.13 -1.57 5.80
C GLY A 55 -6.81 -0.14 5.37
N ILE A 56 -6.36 0.04 4.13
CA ILE A 56 -6.05 1.36 3.55
C ILE A 56 -7.31 2.22 3.52
N MET A 57 -8.43 1.69 3.00
CA MET A 57 -9.67 2.45 2.97
C MET A 57 -10.12 2.83 4.38
N LEU A 58 -10.11 1.91 5.34
CA LEU A 58 -10.54 2.17 6.72
C LEU A 58 -9.62 3.19 7.42
N PHE A 59 -8.32 3.17 7.12
CA PHE A 59 -7.37 4.15 7.63
C PHE A 59 -7.66 5.57 7.13
N HIS A 60 -7.96 5.72 5.84
CA HIS A 60 -8.22 7.04 5.23
C HIS A 60 -9.64 7.54 5.47
N SER A 61 -10.65 6.65 5.45
CA SER A 61 -12.06 7.00 5.57
C SER A 61 -12.70 6.69 6.92
N GLY A 62 -11.92 6.24 7.90
CA GLY A 62 -12.39 5.97 9.25
C GLY A 62 -12.98 7.23 9.88
N ALA A 63 -14.20 7.12 10.43
CA ALA A 63 -14.91 8.25 11.01
C ALA A 63 -14.33 8.64 12.37
N SER A 64 -13.85 7.66 13.13
CA SER A 64 -13.23 7.87 14.44
C SER A 64 -11.72 7.60 14.42
N PRO A 65 -10.94 8.17 15.36
CA PRO A 65 -9.53 7.80 15.56
C PRO A 65 -9.32 6.29 15.77
N GLN A 66 -10.28 5.62 16.41
CA GLN A 66 -10.28 4.18 16.65
C GLN A 66 -10.43 3.39 15.34
N ASP A 67 -11.29 3.84 14.43
CA ASP A 67 -11.42 3.23 13.09
C ASP A 67 -10.12 3.36 12.31
N LYS A 68 -9.50 4.54 12.33
CA LYS A 68 -8.21 4.77 11.67
C LYS A 68 -7.11 3.88 12.28
N ALA A 69 -7.10 3.74 13.61
CA ALA A 69 -6.19 2.84 14.30
C ALA A 69 -6.39 1.37 13.93
N ALA A 70 -7.65 0.94 13.74
CA ALA A 70 -7.97 -0.40 13.25
C ALA A 70 -7.51 -0.59 11.80
N GLY A 71 -7.75 0.40 10.93
CA GLY A 71 -7.25 0.42 9.55
C GLY A 71 -5.73 0.29 9.50
N ALA A 72 -5.01 1.07 10.31
CA ALA A 72 -3.57 1.01 10.43
C ALA A 72 -3.08 -0.40 10.84
N ARG A 73 -3.74 -1.09 11.78
CA ARG A 73 -3.39 -2.48 12.12
C ARG A 73 -3.51 -3.42 10.92
N PHE A 74 -4.55 -3.29 10.10
CA PHE A 74 -4.68 -4.09 8.89
C PHE A 74 -3.61 -3.76 7.85
N VAL A 75 -3.28 -2.48 7.67
CA VAL A 75 -2.19 -2.05 6.78
C VAL A 75 -0.86 -2.66 7.21
N ILE A 76 -0.50 -2.59 8.50
CA ILE A 76 0.77 -3.16 8.97
C ILE A 76 0.82 -4.67 8.73
N ARG A 77 -0.27 -5.40 9.00
CA ARG A 77 -0.31 -6.85 8.75
C ARG A 77 -0.19 -7.20 7.27
N ALA A 78 -0.81 -6.42 6.39
CA ALA A 78 -0.67 -6.58 4.96
C ALA A 78 0.75 -6.26 4.47
N ALA A 79 1.38 -5.23 5.05
CA ALA A 79 2.76 -4.89 4.76
C ALA A 79 3.75 -6.00 5.17
N GLU A 80 3.52 -6.61 6.33
CA GLU A 80 4.26 -7.79 6.82
C GLU A 80 4.06 -9.01 5.92
N ALA A 81 2.88 -9.13 5.27
CA ALA A 81 2.60 -10.18 4.29
C ALA A 81 3.23 -9.92 2.90
N GLY A 82 3.93 -8.79 2.71
CA GLY A 82 4.65 -8.48 1.48
C GLY A 82 3.90 -7.61 0.47
N ASP A 83 2.71 -7.10 0.79
CA ASP A 83 1.95 -6.24 -0.12
C ASP A 83 2.65 -4.87 -0.31
N PRO A 84 3.13 -4.50 -1.52
CA PRO A 84 3.92 -3.28 -1.71
C PRO A 84 3.13 -1.99 -1.44
N HIS A 85 1.82 -1.98 -1.73
CA HIS A 85 0.97 -0.83 -1.45
C HIS A 85 0.76 -0.65 0.05
N ALA A 86 0.57 -1.75 0.78
CA ALA A 86 0.46 -1.73 2.23
C ALA A 86 1.79 -1.35 2.89
N GLN A 87 2.94 -1.79 2.35
CA GLN A 87 4.26 -1.37 2.81
C GLN A 87 4.46 0.14 2.66
N PHE A 88 4.11 0.72 1.52
CA PHE A 88 4.14 2.18 1.36
C PHE A 88 3.25 2.88 2.39
N GLN A 89 2.02 2.40 2.58
CA GLN A 89 1.08 2.98 3.54
C GLN A 89 1.56 2.79 5.00
N ALA A 90 2.23 1.69 5.32
CA ALA A 90 2.89 1.49 6.62
C ALA A 90 3.98 2.53 6.85
N GLY A 91 4.80 2.82 5.83
CA GLY A 91 5.77 3.93 5.85
C GLY A 91 5.09 5.26 6.20
N CYS A 92 3.98 5.57 5.52
CA CYS A 92 3.19 6.76 5.78
C CYS A 92 2.60 6.83 7.20
N ILE A 93 2.21 5.70 7.78
CA ILE A 93 1.69 5.61 9.14
C ILE A 93 2.80 5.93 10.15
N TYR A 94 3.99 5.36 9.98
CA TYR A 94 5.11 5.62 10.88
C TYR A 94 5.74 7.00 10.69
N GLU A 95 5.67 7.59 9.50
CA GLU A 95 6.12 8.95 9.25
C GLU A 95 5.24 9.98 9.97
N ARG A 96 3.91 9.82 9.92
CA ARG A 96 2.95 10.81 10.45
C ARG A 96 2.46 10.50 11.86
N GLY A 97 2.54 9.23 12.26
CA GLY A 97 1.84 8.69 13.42
C GLY A 97 0.34 8.51 13.17
N CYS A 98 -0.27 7.55 13.88
CA CYS A 98 -1.72 7.35 13.92
C CYS A 98 -2.15 6.64 15.21
N ALA A 99 -2.93 7.32 16.05
CA ALA A 99 -3.44 6.75 17.31
C ALA A 99 -2.31 6.08 18.13
N GLN A 100 -2.35 4.76 18.36
CA GLN A 100 -1.30 4.05 19.09
C GLN A 100 0.03 3.88 18.31
N PHE A 101 0.04 4.13 17.00
CA PHE A 101 1.24 4.08 16.17
C PHE A 101 1.96 5.43 16.24
N VAL A 102 2.91 5.56 17.15
CA VAL A 102 3.70 6.79 17.31
C VAL A 102 4.62 6.99 16.10
N ARG A 103 4.91 8.25 15.77
CA ARG A 103 5.89 8.61 14.73
C ARG A 103 7.25 7.96 15.03
N ARG A 104 7.78 7.26 14.02
CA ARG A 104 9.03 6.50 14.02
C ARG A 104 9.64 6.56 12.63
N GLU A 105 10.55 7.50 12.42
CA GLU A 105 11.15 7.77 11.11
C GLU A 105 11.99 6.59 10.60
N ASP A 106 12.71 5.93 11.50
CA ASP A 106 13.46 4.69 11.25
C ASP A 106 12.58 3.58 10.66
N ARG A 107 11.38 3.40 11.23
CA ARG A 107 10.41 2.43 10.71
C ARG A 107 9.82 2.90 9.40
N ALA A 108 9.56 4.20 9.24
CA ALA A 108 9.03 4.75 8.00
C ALA A 108 9.99 4.46 6.83
N VAL A 109 11.28 4.77 6.99
CA VAL A 109 12.33 4.49 6.00
C VAL A 109 12.39 3.00 5.68
N THR A 110 12.35 2.13 6.69
CA THR A 110 12.39 0.68 6.49
C THR A 110 11.23 0.19 5.62
N TRP A 111 10.01 0.67 5.89
CA TRP A 111 8.83 0.27 5.13
C TRP A 111 8.83 0.85 3.72
N TYR A 112 9.28 2.10 3.54
CA TYR A 112 9.45 2.67 2.21
C TYR A 112 10.50 1.92 1.39
N ALA A 113 11.60 1.48 2.00
CA ALA A 113 12.65 0.72 1.32
C ALA A 113 12.11 -0.61 0.80
N ARG A 114 11.36 -1.35 1.64
CA ARG A 114 10.71 -2.60 1.23
C ARG A 114 9.73 -2.40 0.08
N ALA A 115 8.88 -1.37 0.17
CA ALA A 115 7.93 -1.06 -0.90
C ALA A 115 8.67 -0.68 -2.20
N ALA A 116 9.74 0.10 -2.10
CA ALA A 116 10.57 0.50 -3.23
C ALA A 116 11.27 -0.70 -3.88
N GLU A 117 11.83 -1.61 -3.08
CA GLU A 117 12.44 -2.87 -3.55
C GLU A 117 11.43 -3.78 -4.25
N ALA A 118 10.16 -3.72 -3.86
CA ALA A 118 9.06 -4.41 -4.53
C ALA A 118 8.46 -3.63 -5.73
N GLY A 119 9.13 -2.56 -6.19
CA GLY A 119 8.74 -1.78 -7.37
C GLY A 119 7.70 -0.68 -7.14
N HIS A 120 7.38 -0.32 -5.89
CA HIS A 120 6.41 0.74 -5.62
C HIS A 120 7.00 2.14 -5.87
N GLU A 121 6.65 2.75 -7.00
CA GLU A 121 7.21 4.03 -7.47
C GLU A 121 7.09 5.20 -6.47
N GLU A 122 5.94 5.34 -5.80
CA GLU A 122 5.76 6.42 -4.82
C GLU A 122 6.70 6.27 -3.61
N ALA A 123 7.05 5.03 -3.24
CA ALA A 123 7.95 4.75 -2.13
C ALA A 123 9.39 5.14 -2.49
N VAL A 124 9.80 4.85 -3.72
CA VAL A 124 11.08 5.31 -4.28
C VAL A 124 11.15 6.83 -4.30
N ARG A 125 10.13 7.51 -4.88
CA ARG A 125 10.10 8.98 -4.92
C ARG A 125 10.15 9.59 -3.52
N ARG A 126 9.48 8.97 -2.55
CA ARG A 126 9.53 9.39 -1.14
C ARG A 126 10.92 9.23 -0.52
N LEU A 127 11.61 8.12 -0.78
CA LEU A 127 12.97 7.86 -0.28
C LEU A 127 14.02 8.75 -0.93
N ALA A 128 13.96 8.90 -2.26
CA ALA A 128 14.86 9.80 -2.99
C ALA A 128 14.72 11.23 -2.48
N ARG A 129 13.49 11.70 -2.25
CA ARG A 129 13.24 13.01 -1.61
C ARG A 129 13.82 13.07 -0.19
N ALA A 130 13.64 12.02 0.61
CA ALA A 130 14.17 12.01 1.98
C ALA A 130 15.70 12.13 2.00
N TYR A 131 16.40 11.42 1.12
CA TYR A 131 17.84 11.55 0.95
C TYR A 131 18.26 12.90 0.34
N ARG A 132 17.48 13.50 -0.57
CA ARG A 132 17.81 14.82 -1.13
C ARG A 132 17.78 15.95 -0.12
N HIS A 133 16.88 15.89 0.85
CA HIS A 133 16.63 16.99 1.79
C HIS A 133 17.01 16.68 3.24
N GLY A 134 17.47 15.46 3.52
CA GLY A 134 17.78 15.03 4.89
C GLY A 134 16.55 14.88 5.77
N GLU A 135 15.47 14.30 5.24
CA GLU A 135 14.23 14.03 5.99
C GLU A 135 14.26 12.64 6.64
N LEU A 136 13.30 12.35 7.53
CA LEU A 136 13.13 11.04 8.17
C LEU A 136 14.38 10.55 8.94
N GLY A 137 15.16 11.49 9.49
CA GLY A 137 16.41 11.19 10.18
C GLY A 137 17.54 10.70 9.28
N LEU A 138 17.37 10.78 7.95
CA LEU A 138 18.41 10.45 6.99
C LEU A 138 19.33 11.65 6.74
N PRO A 139 20.63 11.43 6.50
CA PRO A 139 21.51 12.48 6.04
C PRO A 139 21.22 12.85 4.59
N THR A 140 21.49 14.11 4.25
CA THR A 140 21.46 14.54 2.85
C THR A 140 22.49 13.75 2.04
N ASN A 141 22.03 13.05 0.99
CA ASN A 141 22.87 12.26 0.10
C ASN A 141 22.22 12.18 -1.30
N ILE A 142 22.75 12.97 -2.23
CA ILE A 142 22.23 13.04 -3.61
C ILE A 142 22.50 11.75 -4.40
N GLU A 143 23.63 11.09 -4.16
CA GLU A 143 23.98 9.83 -4.82
C GLU A 143 22.97 8.73 -4.46
N ARG A 144 22.70 8.54 -3.16
CA ARG A 144 21.68 7.58 -2.72
C ARG A 144 20.28 7.91 -3.24
N ALA A 145 19.94 9.19 -3.39
CA ALA A 145 18.68 9.57 -3.99
C ALA A 145 18.59 9.13 -5.46
N GLY A 146 19.67 9.33 -6.23
CA GLY A 146 19.80 8.85 -7.60
C GLY A 146 19.75 7.33 -7.71
N ASP A 147 20.42 6.60 -6.81
CA ASP A 147 20.41 5.13 -6.77
C ASP A 147 18.99 4.58 -6.61
N TRP A 148 18.18 5.20 -5.74
CA TRP A 148 16.79 4.80 -5.56
C TRP A 148 15.96 5.04 -6.81
N GLU A 149 16.14 6.17 -7.51
CA GLU A 149 15.42 6.50 -8.74
C GLU A 149 15.79 5.55 -9.90
N GLN A 150 17.08 5.28 -10.09
CA GLN A 150 17.57 4.36 -11.13
C GLN A 150 17.09 2.91 -10.92
N ARG A 151 16.84 2.50 -9.67
CA ARG A 151 16.31 1.17 -9.38
C ARG A 151 14.92 0.92 -9.98
N ILE A 152 14.06 1.95 -10.12
CA ILE A 152 12.77 1.79 -10.82
C ILE A 152 13.01 1.41 -12.26
N ASP A 153 13.85 2.16 -12.97
CA ASP A 153 14.04 2.02 -14.41
C ASP A 153 14.57 0.62 -14.75
N SER A 154 15.45 0.07 -13.91
CA SER A 154 15.95 -1.30 -14.07
C SER A 154 14.89 -2.37 -13.85
N HIS A 155 13.95 -2.16 -12.93
CA HIS A 155 12.87 -3.10 -12.63
C HIS A 155 11.74 -3.02 -13.66
N ALA A 156 11.47 -1.82 -14.21
CA ALA A 156 10.57 -1.60 -15.33
C ALA A 156 11.10 -2.29 -16.60
N PHE A 157 12.40 -2.16 -16.88
CA PHE A 157 13.05 -2.79 -18.03
C PHE A 157 13.03 -4.33 -17.97
N GLN A 158 13.17 -4.92 -16.77
CA GLN A 158 13.08 -6.38 -16.60
C GLN A 158 11.67 -6.93 -16.86
N LEU A 159 10.61 -6.20 -16.51
CA LEU A 159 9.23 -6.63 -16.73
C LEU A 159 8.85 -6.56 -18.23
N ASP A 160 9.24 -5.49 -18.92
CA ASP A 160 8.99 -5.35 -20.37
C ASP A 160 9.76 -6.39 -21.20
N GLY A 161 10.99 -6.73 -20.81
CA GLY A 161 11.78 -7.78 -21.44
C GLY A 161 11.19 -9.20 -21.28
N MET A 162 10.48 -9.48 -20.17
CA MET A 162 9.81 -10.77 -19.96
C MET A 162 8.50 -10.90 -20.76
N VAL A 163 7.74 -9.80 -20.92
CA VAL A 163 6.50 -9.80 -21.72
C VAL A 163 6.82 -9.98 -23.21
N ALA A 164 7.90 -9.36 -23.71
CA ALA A 164 8.32 -9.49 -25.11
C ALA A 164 8.80 -10.91 -25.50
N MET A 165 9.21 -11.74 -24.55
CA MET A 165 9.60 -13.15 -24.80
C MET A 165 8.43 -14.14 -24.74
N THR A 166 7.19 -13.67 -24.51
CA THR A 166 5.99 -14.52 -24.39
C THR A 166 4.98 -14.36 -25.55
N HIS A 167 5.39 -13.70 -26.64
CA HIS A 167 4.64 -13.60 -27.90
C HIS A 167 5.47 -14.17 -29.05
#